data_AF-A0A928NYM7-F1
#
_entry.id   AF-A0A928NYM7-F1
#
_cell.length_a   1.000
_cell.length_b   1.000
_cell.length_c   1.000
_cell.angle_alpha   90.00
_cell.angle_beta   90.00
_cell.angle_gamma   90.00
#
_symmetry.space_group_name_H-M   'P 1'
#
loop_
_entity.id
_entity.type
_entity.pdbx_description
1 polymer ?
#
loop_
_entity_poly.entity_id
_entity_poly.type
_entity_poly.pdbx_seq_one_letter_code
_entity_poly.pdbx_strand_id
1 'polypeptide(L)' 'MKNGVHIDIKLSEDLLRKLLYISEAENRTPTAQFAFMLRNNIAYFEKTKGRIPQSELAKIDISDYTENE' A
#
# COMPACT_ATOMS: atom_id res chain seq x y z
N MET A 1 9.51 -20.11 -4.84
CA MET A 1 9.83 -19.12 -3.80
C MET A 1 9.17 -17.82 -4.22
N LYS A 2 8.45 -17.13 -3.32
CA LYS A 2 7.66 -15.95 -3.69
C LYS A 2 8.51 -14.72 -3.47
N ASN A 3 9.04 -14.15 -4.55
CA ASN A 3 9.70 -12.85 -4.55
C ASN A 3 8.75 -11.83 -3.87
N GLY A 4 9.10 -11.40 -2.66
CA GLY A 4 8.36 -10.37 -1.94
C GLY A 4 8.58 -9.02 -2.62
N VAL A 5 7.55 -8.17 -2.63
CA VAL A 5 7.72 -6.75 -2.95
C VAL A 5 7.64 -5.99 -1.63
N HIS A 6 8.68 -5.20 -1.32
CA HIS A 6 8.79 -4.48 -0.04
C HIS A 6 9.05 -3.00 -0.26
N ILE A 7 8.50 -2.17 0.64
CA ILE A 7 8.71 -0.72 0.67
C ILE A 7 8.89 -0.31 2.13
N ASP A 8 9.97 0.41 2.43
CA ASP A 8 10.19 1.02 3.74
C ASP A 8 9.46 2.36 3.86
N ILE A 9 8.72 2.55 4.95
CA ILE A 9 7.92 3.75 5.19
C ILE A 9 8.38 4.42 6.47
N LYS A 10 8.78 5.70 6.35
CA LYS A 10 9.06 6.56 7.51
C LYS A 10 7.78 7.23 7.96
N LEU A 11 7.40 7.00 9.22
CA LEU A 11 6.21 7.59 9.84
C LEU A 11 6.62 8.46 11.03
N SER A 12 5.87 9.53 11.27
CA SER A 12 5.93 10.21 12.57
C SER A 12 5.35 9.32 13.66
N GLU A 13 5.77 9.55 14.91
CA GLU A 13 5.26 8.78 16.05
C GLU A 13 3.74 8.88 16.19
N ASP A 14 3.18 10.08 16.07
CA ASP A 14 1.72 10.31 16.14
C ASP A 14 0.96 9.52 15.06
N LEU A 15 1.49 9.48 13.85
CA LEU A 15 0.87 8.75 12.74
C LEU A 15 0.91 7.24 12.96
N LEU A 16 2.04 6.71 13.47
CA LEU A 16 2.14 5.30 13.84
C LEU A 16 1.14 4.94 14.93
N ARG A 17 1.00 5.75 15.98
CA ARG A 17 0.03 5.53 17.07
C ARG A 17 -1.40 5.46 16.53
N LYS A 18 -1.77 6.37 15.63
CA LYS A 18 -3.10 6.37 14.98
C LYS A 18 -3.32 5.13 14.11
N LEU A 19 -2.31 4.70 13.35
CA LEU A 19 -2.40 3.48 12.55
C LEU A 19 -2.65 2.26 13.45
N LEU A 20 -1.90 2.10 14.54
CA LEU A 20 -2.05 0.97 15.45
C LEU A 20 -3.43 0.96 16.12
N TYR A 21 -3.91 2.12 16.58
CA TYR A 21 -5.24 2.26 17.18
C TYR A 21 -6.36 1.83 16.22
N ILE A 22 -6.33 2.33 14.98
CA ILE A 22 -7.36 1.99 13.97
C ILE A 22 -7.27 0.51 13.61
N SER A 23 -6.05 -0.03 13.50
CA SER A 23 -5.82 -1.45 13.18
C SER A 23 -6.48 -2.35 14.22
N GLU A 24 -6.30 -2.06 15.51
CA GLU A 24 -6.92 -2.79 16.61
C GLU A 24 -8.45 -2.65 16.58
N ALA A 25 -8.97 -1.42 16.45
CA ALA A 25 -10.41 -1.16 16.42
C ALA A 25 -11.13 -1.89 15.27
N GLU A 26 -10.44 -2.09 14.14
CA GLU A 26 -10.94 -2.76 12.95
C GLU A 26 -10.62 -4.28 12.92
N ASN A 27 -9.96 -4.81 13.95
CA ASN A 27 -9.48 -6.18 14.03
C ASN A 27 -8.61 -6.59 12.81
N ARG A 28 -7.67 -5.73 12.44
CA ARG A 28 -6.70 -5.95 11.35
C ARG A 28 -5.27 -5.79 11.87
N THR A 29 -4.33 -6.50 11.25
CA THR A 29 -2.90 -6.20 11.47
C THR A 29 -2.55 -4.84 10.89
N PRO A 30 -1.51 -4.14 11.38
CA PRO A 30 -1.09 -2.85 10.82
C PRO A 30 -0.82 -2.91 9.32
N THR A 31 -0.17 -3.99 8.85
CA THR A 31 0.08 -4.22 7.42
C THR A 31 -1.21 -4.38 6.63
N ALA A 32 -2.18 -5.15 7.15
CA ALA A 32 -3.48 -5.33 6.50
C ALA A 32 -4.28 -4.03 6.46
N GLN A 33 -4.27 -3.26 7.54
CA GLN A 33 -4.91 -1.95 7.61
C GLN A 33 -4.26 -0.96 6.63
N PHE A 34 -2.93 -0.94 6.56
CA PHE A 34 -2.21 -0.09 5.61
C PHE A 34 -2.55 -0.44 4.16
N ALA A 35 -2.54 -1.74 3.82
CA ALA A 35 -2.93 -2.21 2.49
C ALA A 35 -4.40 -1.89 2.16
N PHE A 36 -5.31 -1.96 3.14
CA PHE A 36 -6.70 -1.55 2.97
C PHE A 36 -6.82 -0.05 2.67
N MET A 37 -6.13 0.80 3.43
CA MET A 37 -6.10 2.25 3.20
C MET A 37 -5.57 2.59 1.80
N LEU A 38 -4.49 1.94 1.36
CA LEU A 38 -3.92 2.12 0.03
C LEU A 38 -4.90 1.74 -1.08
N ARG A 39 -5.55 0.56 -0.97
CA ARG A 39 -6.56 0.13 -1.96
C ARG A 39 -7.73 1.10 -2.07
N ASN A 40 -8.22 1.60 -0.94
CA ASN A 40 -9.31 2.59 -0.93
C ASN A 40 -8.88 3.90 -1.59
N ASN A 41 -7.65 4.34 -1.36
CA ASN A 41 -7.11 5.54 -1.99
C ASN A 41 -6.99 5.37 -3.52
N ILE A 42 -6.48 4.23 -4.00
CA ILE A 42 -6.42 3.91 -5.43
C ILE A 42 -7.83 3.88 -6.04
N ALA A 43 -8.78 3.19 -5.40
CA ALA A 43 -10.15 3.12 -5.90
C ALA A 43 -10.81 4.51 -5.97
N TYR A 44 -10.55 5.38 -4.99
CA TYR A 44 -11.01 6.76 -5.01
C TYR A 44 -10.39 7.57 -6.16
N PHE A 45 -9.08 7.43 -6.38
CA PHE A 45 -8.40 8.06 -7.51
C PHE A 45 -9.02 7.61 -8.83
N GLU A 46 -9.19 6.30 -9.05
CA GLU A 46 -9.77 5.77 -10.28
C GLU A 46 -11.21 6.26 -10.52
N LYS A 47 -12.00 6.38 -9.45
CA LYS A 47 -13.37 6.91 -9.52
C LYS A 47 -13.39 8.39 -9.90
N THR A 48 -12.42 9.18 -9.46
CA THR A 48 -12.43 10.65 -9.59
C THR A 48 -11.62 11.18 -10.77
N LYS A 49 -10.59 10.43 -11.20
CA LYS A 49 -9.65 10.83 -12.26
C LYS A 49 -9.68 9.90 -13.48
N GLY A 50 -10.41 8.79 -13.40
CA GLY A 50 -10.47 7.77 -14.45
C GLY A 50 -9.59 6.56 -14.11
N ARG A 51 -9.91 5.42 -14.73
CA ARG A 51 -9.21 4.15 -14.54
C ARG A 51 -7.75 4.27 -14.95
N ILE A 52 -6.86 3.64 -14.18
CA ILE A 52 -5.45 3.56 -14.54
C ILE A 52 -5.32 2.51 -15.65
N PRO A 53 -4.84 2.85 -16.86
CA PRO A 53 -4.74 1.88 -17.94
C PRO A 53 -3.69 0.82 -17.62
N GLN A 54 -4.02 -0.45 -17.85
CA GLN A 54 -3.09 -1.57 -17.62
C GLN A 54 -1.79 -1.43 -18.42
N SER A 55 -1.87 -0.84 -19.63
CA SER A 55 -0.71 -0.57 -20.48
C SER A 55 0.27 0.41 -19.85
N GLU A 56 -0.21 1.36 -19.04
CA GLU A 56 0.66 2.31 -18.32
C GLU A 56 1.26 1.66 -17.07
N LEU A 57 0.48 0.86 -16.34
CA LEU A 57 0.99 0.10 -15.18
C LEU A 57 2.13 -0.84 -15.56
N ALA A 58 2.03 -1.52 -16.70
CA ALA A 58 3.04 -2.46 -17.17
C ALA A 58 4.39 -1.80 -17.54
N LYS A 59 4.43 -0.47 -17.69
CA LYS A 59 5.67 0.27 -17.96
C LYS A 59 6.43 0.65 -16.68
N ILE A 60 5.81 0.50 -15.52
CA ILE A 60 6.42 0.84 -14.24
C ILE A 60 7.37 -0.30 -13.86
N ASP A 61 8.66 -0.01 -13.84
CA ASP A 61 9.66 -0.94 -13.33
C ASP A 61 9.58 -0.99 -11.80
N ILE A 62 9.52 -2.21 -11.25
CA ILE A 62 9.45 -2.49 -9.82
C ILE A 62 10.65 -3.29 -9.32
N SER A 63 11.70 -3.42 -10.14
CA SER A 63 12.90 -4.19 -9.83
C SER A 63 13.55 -3.78 -8.50
N ASP A 64 13.63 -2.48 -8.22
CA ASP A 64 14.17 -1.92 -6.96
C ASP A 64 13.35 -2.29 -5.71
N TYR A 65 12.10 -2.72 -5.89
CA TYR A 65 11.19 -3.09 -4.81
C TYR A 65 10.99 -4.60 -4.71
N THR A 66 11.55 -5.37 -5.64
CA THR A 66 11.46 -6.82 -5.65
C THR A 66 12.64 -7.36 -4.85
N GLU A 67 12.37 -8.19 -3.85
CA GLU A 67 13.42 -8.95 -3.17
C GLU A 67 14.06 -9.91 -4.18
N ASN A 68 15.32 -9.63 -4.55
CA ASN A 68 16.16 -10.58 -5.26
C ASN A 68 16.76 -11.52 -4.21
N GLU A 69 16.47 -12.82 -4.30
CA GLU A 69 17.17 -13.86 -3.53
C GLU A 69 18.65 -13.94 -3.92
#